data_AF-A6SYT3-F1
#
_entry.id   AF-A6SYT3-F1
#
_cell.length_a   1.000
_cell.length_b   1.000
_cell.length_c   1.000
_cell.angle_alpha   90.00
_cell.angle_beta   90.00
_cell.angle_gamma   90.00
#
_symmetry.space_group_name_H-M   'P 1'
#
loop_
_entity.id
_entity.type
_entity.pdbx_description
1 polymer ?
#
loop_
_entity_poly.entity_id
_entity_poly.type
_entity_poly.pdbx_seq_one_letter_code
_entity_poly.pdbx_strand_id
1 'polypeptide(L)'
;MNLGSILVAEYVVVSRGNGGGVIILRAAIITIELLIASLIGIHLIDGTSFHSICDREFWKEVKEVTPWFAATYGAVYAALYTRFSSQWTYLASLYNQIKQAEFEYYSNKDRDESALHRLAEWKAGYIEDAFVMHLAKKGSVKQVIRHWAKEKHVGHCLKHYSLKYDILRELDIDIDLAHESFLPFPGK
;
A
#
# COMPACT_ATOMS: atom_id res chain seq x y z
N MET A 1 -16.41 2.07 -3.60
CA MET A 1 -15.21 2.74 -4.15
C MET A 1 -15.56 4.22 -4.25
N ASN A 2 -14.76 5.12 -3.69
CA ASN A 2 -15.05 6.57 -3.75
C ASN A 2 -14.40 7.20 -4.99
N LEU A 3 -14.81 8.41 -5.37
CA LEU A 3 -14.31 9.10 -6.57
C LEU A 3 -12.78 9.33 -6.51
N GLY A 4 -12.24 9.64 -5.32
CA GLY A 4 -10.80 9.81 -5.13
C GLY A 4 -10.01 8.55 -5.48
N SER A 5 -10.46 7.38 -5.02
CA SER A 5 -9.85 6.08 -5.32
C SER A 5 -9.82 5.76 -6.83
N ILE A 6 -10.81 6.26 -7.58
CA ILE A 6 -10.85 6.12 -9.05
C ILE A 6 -9.78 7.01 -9.67
N LEU A 7 -9.78 8.30 -9.32
CA LEU A 7 -8.87 9.32 -9.88
C LEU A 7 -7.39 9.08 -9.59
N VAL A 8 -7.06 8.31 -8.55
CA VAL A 8 -5.67 7.91 -8.28
C VAL A 8 -5.38 6.46 -8.69
N ALA A 9 -6.30 5.81 -9.40
CA ALA A 9 -6.22 4.42 -9.83
C ALA A 9 -5.85 3.46 -8.67
N GLU A 10 -6.44 3.67 -7.49
CA GLU A 10 -6.13 2.91 -6.25
C GLU A 10 -6.49 1.43 -6.39
N TYR A 11 -7.54 1.12 -7.14
CA TYR A 11 -7.99 -0.24 -7.44
C TYR A 11 -6.89 -1.12 -8.06
N VAL A 12 -5.92 -0.52 -8.76
CA VAL A 12 -4.77 -1.24 -9.34
C VAL A 12 -3.87 -1.81 -8.22
N VAL A 13 -3.65 -1.05 -7.15
CA VAL A 13 -2.76 -1.44 -6.05
C VAL A 13 -3.43 -2.47 -5.12
N VAL A 14 -4.75 -2.42 -5.00
CA VAL A 14 -5.52 -3.40 -4.22
C VAL A 14 -5.39 -4.81 -4.84
N SER A 15 -5.39 -4.90 -6.17
CA SER A 15 -5.31 -6.17 -6.89
C SER A 15 -3.90 -6.72 -7.06
N ARG A 16 -2.91 -5.85 -7.32
CA ARG A 16 -1.50 -6.21 -7.55
C ARG A 16 -0.67 -5.42 -6.56
N GLY A 17 0.00 -6.10 -5.62
CA GLY A 17 0.80 -5.45 -4.57
C GLY A 17 1.71 -4.34 -5.12
N ASN A 18 1.87 -3.27 -4.35
CA ASN A 18 2.52 -2.06 -4.82
C ASN A 18 3.97 -2.34 -5.27
N GLY A 19 4.30 -1.95 -6.50
CA GLY A 19 5.59 -2.24 -7.13
C GLY A 19 5.78 -1.49 -8.44
N GLY A 20 6.96 -1.62 -9.06
CA GLY A 20 7.35 -0.82 -10.23
C GLY A 20 6.35 -0.87 -11.39
N GLY A 21 5.91 -2.07 -11.78
CA GLY A 21 4.91 -2.22 -12.86
C GLY A 21 3.54 -1.60 -12.53
N VAL A 22 3.12 -1.64 -11.27
CA VAL A 22 1.87 -1.02 -10.80
C VAL A 22 1.98 0.50 -10.87
N ILE A 23 3.12 1.07 -10.51
CA ILE A 23 3.38 2.51 -10.58
C ILE A 23 3.32 3.02 -12.03
N ILE A 24 3.95 2.31 -12.96
CA ILE A 24 3.90 2.62 -14.40
C ILE A 24 2.45 2.64 -14.90
N LEU A 25 1.68 1.59 -14.60
CA LEU A 25 0.29 1.47 -15.03
C LEU A 25 -0.58 2.59 -14.43
N ARG A 26 -0.43 2.89 -13.14
CA ARG A 26 -1.17 3.98 -12.49
C ARG A 26 -0.81 5.33 -13.05
N ALA A 27 0.48 5.58 -13.32
CA ALA A 27 0.91 6.81 -13.95
C ALA A 27 0.25 6.99 -15.33
N ALA A 28 0.17 5.91 -16.12
CA ALA A 28 -0.51 5.95 -17.42
C ALA A 28 -2.01 6.27 -17.28
N ILE A 29 -2.73 5.58 -16.38
CA ILE A 29 -4.16 5.80 -16.16
C ILE A 29 -4.44 7.25 -15.72
N ILE A 30 -3.73 7.74 -14.71
CA ILE A 30 -3.90 9.11 -14.19
C ILE A 30 -3.57 10.14 -15.29
N THR A 31 -2.54 9.89 -16.11
CA THR A 31 -2.20 10.82 -17.21
C THR A 31 -3.32 10.86 -18.25
N ILE A 32 -3.92 9.72 -18.59
CA ILE A 32 -5.06 9.65 -19.51
C ILE A 32 -6.28 10.37 -18.92
N GLU A 33 -6.57 10.19 -17.62
CA GLU A 33 -7.65 10.90 -16.93
C GLU A 33 -7.44 12.41 -16.95
N LEU A 34 -6.22 12.89 -16.70
CA LEU A 34 -5.86 14.31 -16.79
C LEU A 34 -5.98 14.85 -18.22
N LEU A 35 -5.63 14.06 -19.23
CA LEU A 35 -5.80 14.43 -20.63
C LEU A 35 -7.29 14.60 -20.97
N ILE A 36 -8.12 13.64 -20.59
CA ILE A 36 -9.58 13.71 -20.80
C ILE A 36 -10.16 14.92 -20.09
N ALA A 37 -9.78 15.15 -18.82
CA ALA A 37 -10.23 16.31 -18.05
C ALA A 37 -9.81 17.63 -18.69
N SER A 38 -8.59 17.71 -19.26
CA SER A 38 -8.10 18.90 -19.95
C SER A 38 -8.90 19.19 -21.22
N LEU A 39 -9.18 18.16 -22.03
CA LEU A 39 -10.01 18.30 -23.23
C LEU A 39 -11.44 18.75 -22.90
N ILE A 40 -12.05 18.18 -21.85
CA ILE A 40 -13.35 18.64 -21.34
C ILE A 40 -13.27 20.10 -20.89
N GLY A 41 -12.22 20.47 -20.16
CA GLY A 41 -12.02 21.84 -19.69
C GLY A 41 -11.94 22.86 -20.82
N ILE A 42 -11.20 22.56 -21.89
CA ILE A 42 -11.11 23.40 -23.10
C ILE A 42 -12.50 23.64 -23.69
N HIS A 43 -13.27 22.58 -23.92
CA HIS A 43 -14.62 22.69 -24.50
C HIS A 43 -15.61 23.45 -23.61
N LEU A 44 -15.51 23.29 -22.29
CA LEU A 44 -16.34 24.03 -21.34
C LEU A 44 -16.02 25.54 -21.33
N ILE A 45 -14.76 25.91 -21.53
CA ILE A 45 -14.30 27.31 -21.55
C ILE A 45 -14.68 27.98 -22.88
N ASP A 46 -14.46 27.30 -24.00
CA ASP A 46 -14.71 27.85 -25.33
C ASP A 46 -16.20 27.84 -25.71
N GLY A 47 -17.05 27.19 -24.90
CA GLY A 47 -18.49 27.08 -25.14
C GLY A 47 -18.83 26.22 -26.35
N THR A 48 -17.87 25.44 -26.86
CA THR A 48 -18.04 24.54 -27.99
C THR A 48 -18.62 23.21 -27.51
N SER A 49 -19.65 22.71 -28.19
CA SER A 49 -20.21 21.39 -27.87
C SER A 49 -19.36 20.29 -28.49
N PHE A 50 -19.16 19.18 -27.77
CA PHE A 50 -18.58 17.94 -28.31
C PHE A 50 -19.44 17.41 -29.46
N HIS A 51 -19.17 17.83 -30.70
CA HIS A 51 -20.00 17.44 -31.85
C HIS A 51 -19.69 16.00 -32.30
N SER A 52 -18.42 15.54 -32.25
CA SER A 52 -18.04 14.14 -32.47
C SER A 52 -16.56 13.85 -32.16
N ILE A 53 -16.26 12.69 -31.56
CA ILE A 53 -14.88 12.19 -31.36
C ILE A 53 -14.18 11.88 -32.70
N CYS A 54 -14.96 11.73 -33.78
CA CYS A 54 -14.42 11.47 -35.12
C CYS A 54 -14.13 12.74 -35.92
N ASP A 55 -14.29 13.92 -35.34
CA ASP A 55 -14.02 15.18 -36.04
C ASP A 55 -12.51 15.44 -36.16
N ARG A 56 -12.10 16.06 -37.27
CA ARG A 56 -10.71 16.44 -37.53
C ARG A 56 -10.21 17.46 -36.52
N GLU A 57 -11.07 18.36 -36.07
CA GLU A 57 -10.73 19.38 -35.06
C GLU A 57 -10.39 18.73 -33.71
N PHE A 58 -11.15 17.71 -33.27
CA PHE A 58 -10.82 16.96 -32.06
C PHE A 58 -9.41 16.36 -32.11
N TRP A 59 -9.04 15.74 -33.24
CA TRP A 59 -7.69 15.17 -33.40
C TRP A 59 -6.57 16.22 -33.49
N LYS A 60 -6.90 17.45 -33.86
CA LYS A 60 -5.96 18.57 -33.84
C LYS A 60 -5.69 19.01 -32.40
N GLU A 61 -6.73 19.16 -31.60
CA GLU A 61 -6.61 19.45 -30.16
C GLU A 61 -5.83 18.36 -29.41
N VAL A 62 -6.12 17.08 -29.68
CA VAL A 62 -5.35 15.97 -29.10
C VAL A 62 -3.86 16.08 -29.44
N LYS A 63 -3.52 16.42 -30.69
CA LYS A 63 -2.12 16.63 -31.10
C LYS A 63 -1.48 17.82 -30.41
N GLU A 64 -2.23 18.88 -30.12
CA GLU A 64 -1.73 20.07 -29.42
C GLU A 64 -1.45 19.79 -27.94
N VAL A 65 -2.23 18.90 -27.30
CA VAL A 65 -2.00 18.50 -25.90
C VAL A 65 -0.97 17.36 -25.79
N THR A 66 -0.70 16.61 -26.87
CA THR A 66 0.23 15.46 -26.89
C THR A 66 1.64 15.78 -26.35
N PRO A 67 2.30 16.91 -26.65
CA PRO A 67 3.61 17.24 -26.10
C PRO A 67 3.62 17.28 -24.56
N TRP A 68 2.51 17.68 -23.94
CA TRP A 68 2.36 17.72 -22.48
C TRP A 68 2.16 16.35 -21.87
N PHE A 69 1.74 15.35 -22.66
CA PHE A 69 1.51 13.99 -22.18
C PHE A 69 2.75 13.38 -21.54
N ALA A 70 3.91 13.50 -22.19
CA ALA A 70 5.16 12.94 -21.67
C ALA A 70 5.60 13.63 -20.37
N ALA A 71 5.44 14.96 -20.28
CA ALA A 71 5.77 15.72 -19.10
C ALA A 71 4.85 15.37 -17.92
N THR A 72 3.53 15.32 -18.15
CA THR A 72 2.54 14.95 -17.14
C THR A 72 2.76 13.51 -16.68
N TYR A 73 2.97 12.58 -17.62
CA TYR A 73 3.29 11.19 -17.28
C TYR A 73 4.55 11.09 -16.42
N GLY A 74 5.63 11.77 -16.81
CA GLY A 74 6.87 11.80 -16.05
C GLY A 74 6.67 12.35 -14.63
N ALA A 75 5.90 13.42 -14.48
CA ALA A 75 5.61 14.03 -13.18
C ALA A 75 4.77 13.10 -12.28
N VAL A 76 3.70 12.51 -12.81
CA VAL A 76 2.85 11.56 -12.08
C VAL A 76 3.65 10.32 -11.69
N TYR A 77 4.43 9.76 -12.62
CA TYR A 77 5.31 8.63 -12.35
C TYR A 77 6.30 8.95 -11.23
N ALA A 78 6.98 10.10 -11.30
CA ALA A 78 7.95 10.52 -10.29
C ALA A 78 7.30 10.70 -8.90
N ALA A 79 6.10 11.28 -8.84
CA ALA A 79 5.36 11.45 -7.58
C ALA A 79 4.96 10.09 -6.96
N LEU A 80 4.39 9.19 -7.76
CA LEU A 80 4.01 7.84 -7.31
C LEU A 80 5.23 7.01 -6.89
N TYR A 81 6.32 7.10 -7.66
CA TYR A 81 7.56 6.40 -7.37
C TYR A 81 8.21 6.91 -6.08
N THR A 82 8.25 8.24 -5.89
CA THR A 82 8.76 8.85 -4.65
C THR A 82 7.98 8.37 -3.42
N ARG A 83 6.64 8.36 -3.50
CA ARG A 83 5.80 7.83 -2.41
C ARG A 83 6.09 6.36 -2.13
N PHE A 84 6.17 5.52 -3.16
CA PHE A 84 6.51 4.11 -3.01
C PHE A 84 7.89 3.91 -2.38
N SER A 85 8.90 4.65 -2.85
CA SER A 85 10.26 4.56 -2.33
C SER A 85 10.33 4.91 -0.84
N SER A 86 9.62 5.96 -0.44
CA SER A 86 9.50 6.37 0.97
C SER A 86 8.83 5.27 1.82
N GLN A 87 7.69 4.74 1.38
CA GLN A 87 6.97 3.65 2.07
C GLN A 87 7.83 2.40 2.21
N TRP A 88 8.54 2.02 1.13
CA TRP A 88 9.44 0.88 1.12
C TRP A 88 10.61 1.06 2.10
N THR A 89 11.22 2.25 2.09
CA THR A 89 12.36 2.58 2.95
C THR A 89 11.96 2.59 4.42
N TYR A 90 10.80 3.18 4.73
CA TYR A 90 10.21 3.14 6.06
C TYR A 90 10.05 1.70 6.56
N LEU A 91 9.38 0.85 5.77
CA LEU A 91 9.10 -0.51 6.16
C LEU A 91 10.38 -1.34 6.33
N ALA A 92 11.35 -1.18 5.43
CA ALA A 92 12.65 -1.84 5.54
C ALA A 92 13.43 -1.41 6.79
N SER A 93 13.39 -0.12 7.14
CA SER A 93 14.02 0.40 8.35
C SER A 93 13.38 -0.18 9.60
N LEU A 94 12.04 -0.18 9.66
CA LEU A 94 11.29 -0.76 10.78
C LEU A 94 11.60 -2.26 10.95
N TYR A 95 11.66 -3.01 9.86
CA TYR A 95 12.06 -4.42 9.89
C TYR A 95 13.44 -4.61 10.54
N ASN A 96 14.44 -3.83 10.11
CA ASN A 96 15.80 -3.94 10.63
C ASN A 96 15.87 -3.62 12.12
N GLN A 97 15.13 -2.58 12.57
CA GLN A 97 15.04 -2.22 13.99
C GLN A 97 14.40 -3.34 14.82
N ILE A 98 13.31 -3.95 14.32
CA ILE A 98 12.67 -5.11 14.96
C ILE A 98 13.65 -6.28 15.07
N LYS A 99 14.38 -6.60 13.99
CA LYS A 99 15.35 -7.70 13.98
C LYS A 99 16.52 -7.45 14.94
N GLN A 100 16.96 -6.21 15.09
CA GLN A 100 17.98 -5.84 16.06
C GLN A 100 17.46 -6.02 17.49
N ALA A 101 16.27 -5.49 17.80
CA ALA A 101 15.65 -5.66 19.12
C ALA A 101 15.39 -7.14 19.46
N GLU A 102 15.03 -7.94 18.46
CA GLU A 102 14.86 -9.38 18.60
C GLU A 102 16.18 -10.09 18.94
N PHE A 103 17.27 -9.72 18.27
CA PHE A 103 18.60 -10.24 18.57
C PHE A 103 19.02 -9.88 20.01
N GLU A 104 18.86 -8.62 20.39
CA GLU A 104 19.16 -8.13 21.75
C GLU A 104 18.35 -8.91 22.81
N TYR A 105 17.04 -9.07 22.59
CA TYR A 105 16.16 -9.84 23.48
C TYR A 105 16.63 -11.29 23.66
N TYR A 106 16.96 -12.00 22.57
CA TYR A 106 17.38 -13.40 22.66
C TYR A 106 18.80 -13.58 23.20
N SER A 107 19.66 -12.57 23.05
CA SER A 107 21.02 -12.57 23.57
C SER A 107 21.09 -12.25 25.07
N ASN A 108 20.07 -11.60 25.63
CA ASN A 108 20.00 -11.28 27.05
C ASN A 108 19.62 -12.52 27.87
N LYS A 109 20.39 -12.78 28.95
CA LYS A 109 20.13 -13.88 29.87
C LYS A 109 18.94 -13.60 30.79
N ASP A 110 18.70 -12.34 31.13
CA ASP A 110 17.60 -11.90 31.98
C ASP A 110 16.44 -11.44 31.09
N ARG A 111 15.73 -12.42 30.52
CA ARG A 111 14.61 -12.17 29.60
C ARG A 111 13.45 -11.51 30.33
N ASP A 112 13.11 -10.30 29.90
CA ASP A 112 11.95 -9.55 30.36
C ASP A 112 10.73 -9.85 29.48
N GLU A 113 9.69 -10.47 30.06
CA GLU A 113 8.43 -10.74 29.34
C GLU A 113 7.78 -9.47 28.78
N SER A 114 7.97 -8.32 29.44
CA SER A 114 7.44 -7.06 28.93
C SER A 114 8.16 -6.59 27.67
N ALA A 115 9.44 -6.96 27.49
CA ALA A 115 10.18 -6.71 26.26
C ALA A 115 9.67 -7.59 25.11
N LEU A 116 9.31 -8.84 25.39
CA LEU A 116 8.67 -9.73 24.40
C LEU A 116 7.33 -9.17 23.93
N HIS A 117 6.52 -8.63 24.85
CA HIS A 117 5.25 -7.98 24.51
C HIS A 117 5.46 -6.77 23.58
N ARG A 118 6.37 -5.85 23.93
CA ARG A 118 6.69 -4.69 23.09
C ARG A 118 7.20 -5.11 21.70
N LEU A 119 8.02 -6.15 21.61
CA LEU A 119 8.49 -6.69 20.33
C LEU A 119 7.33 -7.23 19.49
N ALA A 120 6.37 -7.91 20.12
CA ALA A 120 5.18 -8.42 19.45
C ALA A 120 4.27 -7.30 18.93
N GLU A 121 4.11 -6.21 19.70
CA GLU A 121 3.39 -5.01 19.25
C GLU A 121 4.04 -4.39 18.02
N TRP A 122 5.38 -4.26 18.02
CA TRP A 122 6.12 -3.71 16.86
C TRP A 122 5.98 -4.59 15.62
N LYS A 123 6.06 -5.92 15.77
CA LYS A 123 5.81 -6.87 14.68
C LYS A 123 4.39 -6.75 14.14
N ALA A 124 3.39 -6.59 15.02
CA ALA A 124 2.00 -6.39 14.63
C ALA A 124 1.78 -5.06 13.90
N GLY A 125 2.36 -3.96 14.39
CA GLY A 125 2.35 -2.66 13.72
C GLY A 125 3.00 -2.69 12.34
N TYR A 126 4.14 -3.37 12.20
CA TYR A 126 4.76 -3.60 10.88
C TYR A 126 3.81 -4.29 9.89
N ILE A 127 3.09 -5.31 10.35
CA ILE A 127 2.13 -6.04 9.52
C ILE A 127 0.99 -5.09 9.11
N GLU A 128 0.45 -4.31 10.03
CA GLU A 128 -0.59 -3.32 9.74
C GLU A 128 -0.15 -2.29 8.71
N ASP A 129 1.00 -1.66 8.93
CA ASP A 129 1.56 -0.66 8.02
C ASP A 129 1.80 -1.25 6.62
N ALA A 130 2.30 -2.48 6.54
CA ALA A 130 2.48 -3.16 5.28
C ALA A 130 1.16 -3.34 4.51
N PHE A 131 0.04 -3.56 5.20
CA PHE A 131 -1.28 -3.62 4.56
C PHE A 131 -1.79 -2.24 4.14
N VAL A 132 -1.72 -1.24 5.02
CA VAL A 132 -2.14 0.14 4.75
C VAL A 132 -1.37 0.73 3.57
N MET A 133 -0.09 0.38 3.42
CA MET A 133 0.76 0.83 2.31
C MET A 133 0.67 -0.04 1.04
N HIS A 134 -0.19 -1.07 1.05
CA HIS A 134 -0.33 -2.07 -0.02
C HIS A 134 0.97 -2.82 -0.38
N LEU A 135 1.88 -2.95 0.57
CA LEU A 135 3.15 -3.69 0.42
C LEU A 135 3.03 -5.15 0.87
N ALA A 136 2.00 -5.50 1.64
CA ALA A 136 1.81 -6.85 2.19
C ALA A 136 1.77 -7.97 1.13
N LYS A 137 1.33 -7.67 -0.10
CA LYS A 137 1.29 -8.64 -1.22
C LYS A 137 2.65 -8.82 -1.91
N LYS A 138 3.66 -7.99 -1.62
CA LYS A 138 5.01 -8.11 -2.20
C LYS A 138 5.74 -9.29 -1.59
N GLY A 139 6.36 -10.12 -2.44
CA GLY A 139 6.90 -11.43 -2.03
C GLY A 139 7.79 -11.41 -0.78
N SER A 140 8.74 -10.48 -0.71
CA SER A 140 9.64 -10.35 0.45
C SER A 140 8.93 -9.94 1.74
N VAL A 141 7.92 -9.07 1.66
CA VAL A 141 7.14 -8.61 2.82
C VAL A 141 6.15 -9.68 3.24
N LYS A 142 5.47 -10.32 2.28
CA LYS A 142 4.50 -11.40 2.50
C LYS A 142 5.11 -12.54 3.32
N GLN A 143 6.37 -12.90 3.06
CA GLN A 143 7.07 -13.95 3.80
C GLN A 143 7.31 -13.56 5.27
N VAL A 144 7.72 -12.30 5.53
CA VAL A 144 7.91 -11.78 6.89
C VAL A 144 6.58 -11.79 7.64
N ILE A 145 5.51 -11.27 7.02
CA ILE A 145 4.16 -11.28 7.60
C ILE A 145 3.73 -12.71 7.95
N ARG A 146 3.90 -13.67 7.01
CA ARG A 146 3.59 -15.09 7.22
C ARG A 146 4.35 -15.71 8.39
N HIS A 147 5.59 -15.31 8.59
CA HIS A 147 6.40 -15.80 9.69
C HIS A 147 5.93 -15.23 11.02
N TRP A 148 5.84 -13.90 11.14
CA TRP A 148 5.47 -13.22 12.37
C TRP A 148 4.01 -13.43 12.78
N ALA A 149 3.07 -13.54 11.84
CA ALA A 149 1.66 -13.77 12.15
C ALA A 149 1.40 -15.13 12.83
N LYS A 150 2.33 -16.09 12.72
CA LYS A 150 2.25 -17.38 13.42
C LYS A 150 2.72 -17.31 14.88
N GLU A 151 3.37 -16.23 15.28
CA GLU A 151 3.82 -16.05 16.66
C GLU A 151 2.63 -15.68 17.56
N LYS A 152 2.42 -16.43 18.66
CA LYS A 152 1.25 -16.27 19.55
C LYS A 152 1.09 -14.83 20.08
N HIS A 153 2.19 -14.20 20.50
CA HIS A 153 2.16 -12.83 21.02
C HIS A 153 1.83 -11.79 19.93
N VAL A 154 2.33 -11.98 18.71
CA VAL A 154 2.04 -11.08 17.58
C VAL A 154 0.57 -11.23 17.17
N GLY A 155 0.08 -12.47 17.08
CA GLY A 155 -1.33 -12.76 16.80
C GLY A 155 -2.28 -12.13 17.81
N HIS A 156 -1.90 -12.08 19.09
CA HIS A 156 -2.66 -11.36 20.13
C HIS A 156 -2.68 -9.85 19.86
N CYS A 157 -1.52 -9.24 19.60
CA CYS A 157 -1.42 -7.82 19.32
C CYS A 157 -2.21 -7.41 18.07
N LEU A 158 -2.20 -8.24 17.02
CA LEU A 158 -2.98 -8.02 15.80
C LEU A 158 -4.48 -7.91 16.04
N LYS A 159 -5.04 -8.52 17.10
CA LYS A 159 -6.47 -8.39 17.42
C LYS A 159 -6.85 -6.98 17.88
N HIS A 160 -5.90 -6.22 18.42
CA HIS A 160 -6.12 -4.83 18.83
C HIS A 160 -6.08 -3.86 17.66
N TYR A 161 -5.44 -4.25 16.55
CA TYR A 161 -5.42 -3.46 15.34
C TYR A 161 -6.72 -3.66 14.55
N SER A 162 -7.19 -2.60 13.88
CA SER A 162 -8.46 -2.60 13.14
C SER A 162 -8.46 -3.52 11.91
N LEU A 163 -7.35 -4.24 11.66
CA LEU A 163 -7.25 -5.23 10.61
C LEU A 163 -8.27 -6.33 10.83
N LYS A 164 -9.34 -6.27 10.03
CA LYS A 164 -10.27 -7.37 9.88
C LYS A 164 -9.49 -8.61 9.46
N TYR A 165 -9.65 -9.70 10.23
CA TYR A 165 -9.13 -11.04 9.97
C TYR A 165 -9.24 -11.49 8.50
N ASP A 166 -10.23 -10.95 7.77
CA ASP A 166 -10.42 -11.07 6.32
C ASP A 166 -9.14 -10.82 5.51
N ILE A 167 -8.29 -9.90 5.94
CA ILE A 167 -7.07 -9.49 5.22
C ILE A 167 -5.93 -10.53 5.39
N LEU A 168 -5.86 -11.21 6.53
CA LEU A 168 -4.90 -12.31 6.73
C LEU A 168 -5.33 -13.57 5.97
N ARG A 169 -6.65 -13.78 5.83
CA ARG A 169 -7.21 -14.78 4.90
C ARG A 169 -6.84 -14.50 3.45
N GLU A 170 -6.83 -13.24 2.99
CA GLU A 170 -6.36 -12.89 1.63
C GLU A 170 -4.91 -13.30 1.35
N LEU A 171 -4.07 -13.36 2.39
CA LEU A 171 -2.68 -13.80 2.26
C LEU A 171 -2.50 -15.32 2.43
N ASP A 172 -3.60 -16.06 2.58
CA ASP A 172 -3.61 -17.49 2.88
C ASP A 172 -2.82 -17.78 4.15
N ILE A 173 -3.10 -16.99 5.20
CA ILE A 173 -2.50 -17.11 6.53
C ILE A 173 -3.61 -17.55 7.48
N ASP A 174 -3.57 -18.82 7.85
CA ASP A 174 -4.49 -19.37 8.83
C ASP A 174 -4.03 -19.00 10.25
N ILE A 175 -4.88 -18.30 10.99
CA ILE A 175 -4.61 -17.85 12.37
C ILE A 175 -5.33 -18.76 13.38
N ASP A 176 -6.04 -19.81 12.92
CA ASP A 176 -6.82 -20.70 13.81
C ASP A 176 -5.96 -21.40 14.88
N LEU A 177 -4.63 -21.33 14.79
CA LEU A 177 -3.69 -21.79 15.83
C LEU A 177 -3.61 -20.91 17.09
N ALA A 178 -4.27 -19.75 17.15
CA ALA A 178 -4.25 -18.87 18.32
C ALA A 178 -5.53 -18.93 19.18
N HIS A 179 -6.52 -19.76 18.82
CA HIS A 179 -7.82 -19.81 19.48
C HIS A 179 -7.90 -20.77 20.68
N GLU A 180 -6.96 -21.69 20.85
CA GLU A 180 -6.96 -22.63 21.97
C GLU A 180 -5.88 -22.28 23.00
N SER A 181 -6.31 -22.06 24.25
CA SER A 181 -5.55 -21.69 25.46
C SER A 181 -5.16 -20.21 25.62
N PHE A 182 -6.08 -19.43 26.19
CA PHE A 182 -5.69 -18.24 26.98
C PHE A 182 -6.41 -18.19 28.32
N LEU A 183 -5.62 -18.34 29.37
CA LEU A 183 -5.86 -17.76 30.70
C LEU A 183 -5.64 -16.24 30.58
N PRO A 184 -6.44 -15.40 31.24
CA PRO A 184 -6.22 -13.96 31.26
C PRO A 184 -4.82 -13.65 31.82
N PHE A 185 -4.06 -12.79 31.14
CA PHE A 185 -2.83 -12.23 31.71
C PHE A 185 -3.18 -11.48 33.00
N PRO A 186 -2.45 -11.72 34.11
CA PRO A 186 -2.67 -10.95 35.33
C PRO A 186 -2.25 -9.51 35.07
N GLY A 187 -3.23 -8.60 35.14
CA GLY A 187 -2.98 -7.16 35.16
C GLY A 187 -2.04 -6.81 36.31
N LYS A 188 -1.06 -5.94 36.02
CA LYS A 188 -0.37 -5.18 37.06
C LYS A 188 -1.24 -4.01 37.49
#